data_AF-A0A8J8ARL7-F1
#
_entry.id   AF-A0A8J8ARL7-F1
#
_cell.length_a   1.000
_cell.length_b   1.000
_cell.length_c   1.000
_cell.angle_alpha   90.00
_cell.angle_beta   90.00
_cell.angle_gamma   90.00
#
_symmetry.space_group_name_H-M   'P 1'
#
loop_
_entity.id
_entity.type
_entity.pdbx_description
1 polymer ?
#
loop_
_entity_poly.entity_id
_entity_poly.type
_entity_poly.pdbx_seq_one_letter_code
_entity_poly.pdbx_strand_id
1 'polypeptide(L)'
;KLEEKPLSSMSLEELREMKSAFRGDFLEQLHIKDAEELYEWILSNRVRYQKLHASCLNQIYLNLKDTHMHEEKVEILEEILLHNPYDEESHYNLMTEYIKLGERHMAISQYKKCDQILRAELNIGAKKKLKELYLKLLDDRTEISEHRENLREIHINRYCNRSIEYLALGQLMESLLSLDREKGFRAVSDSELRVFSSVVSTGDSDLEHAAQVKDIRLFIAVRDVMKSLMEKMTIRIYLHNKEKLDPRSRNFFDYIMGTDSEIKNAIELVK
;
A
#
# COMPACT_ATOMS: atom_id res chain seq x y z
N LYS A 1 21.08 -26.23 -37.02
CA LYS A 1 21.19 -25.70 -35.64
C LYS A 1 20.35 -24.43 -35.63
N LEU A 2 19.17 -24.45 -35.02
CA LEU A 2 18.46 -23.20 -34.72
C LEU A 2 19.37 -22.46 -33.74
N GLU A 3 19.90 -21.31 -34.15
CA GLU A 3 20.69 -20.45 -33.26
C GLU A 3 19.75 -20.02 -32.14
N GLU A 4 19.95 -20.56 -30.94
CA GLU A 4 19.20 -20.12 -29.76
C GLU A 4 19.56 -18.66 -29.52
N LYS A 5 18.64 -17.75 -29.88
CA LYS A 5 18.76 -16.33 -29.56
C LYS A 5 18.99 -16.22 -28.04
N PRO A 6 20.07 -15.56 -27.58
CA PRO A 6 20.32 -15.46 -26.16
C PRO A 6 19.22 -14.61 -25.50
N LEU A 7 18.71 -15.06 -24.35
CA LEU A 7 17.61 -14.38 -23.63
C LEU A 7 17.92 -12.89 -23.36
N SER A 8 19.19 -12.55 -23.14
CA SER A 8 19.65 -11.16 -22.91
C SER A 8 19.50 -10.23 -24.12
N SER A 9 19.28 -10.78 -25.32
CA SER A 9 19.04 -10.03 -26.56
C SER A 9 17.57 -9.96 -26.95
N MET A 10 16.69 -10.59 -26.16
CA MET A 10 15.25 -10.56 -26.39
C MET A 10 14.63 -9.29 -25.83
N SER A 11 13.60 -8.77 -26.51
CA SER A 11 12.80 -7.66 -25.99
C SER A 11 11.97 -8.11 -24.78
N LEU A 12 11.49 -7.16 -23.99
CA LEU A 12 10.59 -7.46 -22.86
C LEU A 12 9.29 -8.15 -23.33
N GLU A 13 8.79 -7.81 -24.52
CA GLU A 13 7.60 -8.43 -25.11
C GLU A 13 7.87 -9.89 -25.49
N GLU A 14 8.99 -10.18 -26.17
CA GLU A 14 9.39 -11.55 -26.52
C GLU A 14 9.55 -12.43 -25.26
N LEU A 15 10.11 -11.87 -24.18
CA LEU A 15 10.25 -12.58 -22.91
C LEU A 15 8.90 -12.85 -22.24
N ARG A 16 7.94 -11.90 -22.30
CA ARG A 16 6.58 -12.11 -21.77
C ARG A 16 5.82 -13.17 -22.57
N GLU A 17 5.96 -13.19 -23.89
CA GLU A 17 5.41 -14.25 -24.72
C GLU A 17 6.01 -15.61 -24.35
N MET A 18 7.33 -15.68 -24.20
CA MET A 18 8.01 -16.90 -23.78
C MET A 18 7.54 -17.38 -22.40
N LYS A 19 7.41 -16.48 -21.42
CA LYS A 19 6.83 -16.77 -20.10
C LYS A 19 5.43 -17.40 -20.24
N SER A 20 4.57 -16.83 -21.07
CA SER A 20 3.19 -17.31 -21.27
C SER A 20 3.07 -18.72 -21.88
N ALA A 21 4.15 -19.22 -22.49
CA ALA A 21 4.21 -20.57 -23.04
C ALA A 21 4.46 -21.65 -21.97
N PHE A 22 5.00 -21.28 -20.80
CA PHE A 22 5.18 -22.21 -19.67
C PHE A 22 3.85 -22.34 -18.91
N ARG A 23 3.17 -23.49 -19.07
CA ARG A 23 1.81 -23.72 -18.53
C ARG A 23 1.70 -24.98 -17.65
N GLY A 24 2.82 -25.43 -17.09
CA GLY A 24 2.91 -26.68 -16.35
C GLY A 24 4.12 -27.50 -16.79
N ASP A 25 4.22 -28.73 -16.30
CA ASP A 25 5.36 -29.58 -16.60
C ASP A 25 5.30 -30.11 -18.04
N PHE A 26 6.46 -30.18 -18.69
CA PHE A 26 6.56 -30.71 -20.04
C PHE A 26 6.05 -32.15 -20.10
N LEU A 27 5.00 -32.39 -20.88
CA LEU A 27 4.34 -33.69 -21.01
C LEU A 27 3.93 -34.29 -19.66
N GLU A 28 3.38 -33.47 -18.76
CA GLU A 28 2.99 -33.86 -17.39
C GLU A 28 2.18 -35.16 -17.31
N GLN A 29 1.32 -35.41 -18.30
CA GLN A 29 0.37 -36.55 -18.32
C GLN A 29 0.77 -37.69 -19.27
N LEU A 30 1.92 -37.61 -19.94
CA LEU A 30 2.33 -38.65 -20.87
C LEU A 30 3.10 -39.75 -20.13
N HIS A 31 2.46 -40.90 -19.97
CA HIS A 31 3.10 -42.11 -19.44
C HIS A 31 2.90 -43.28 -20.41
N ILE A 32 3.98 -43.70 -21.07
CA ILE A 32 3.97 -44.85 -21.99
C ILE A 32 4.62 -46.03 -21.27
N LYS A 33 3.95 -47.19 -21.26
CA LYS A 33 4.48 -48.42 -20.67
C LYS A 33 5.71 -48.90 -21.45
N ASP A 34 6.67 -49.46 -20.73
CA ASP A 34 7.87 -50.11 -21.29
C ASP A 34 8.75 -49.20 -22.18
N ALA A 35 8.75 -47.88 -21.90
CA ALA A 35 9.49 -46.87 -22.66
C ALA A 35 10.43 -46.05 -21.75
N GLU A 36 11.40 -46.72 -21.12
CA GLU A 36 12.34 -46.10 -20.17
C GLU A 36 13.16 -44.96 -20.80
N GLU A 37 13.69 -45.15 -22.01
CA GLU A 37 14.46 -44.12 -22.74
C GLU A 37 13.63 -42.84 -22.98
N LEU A 38 12.34 -43.01 -23.28
CA LEU A 38 11.43 -41.88 -23.45
C LEU A 38 11.21 -41.15 -22.12
N TYR A 39 11.03 -41.89 -21.04
CA TYR A 39 10.82 -41.30 -19.72
C TYR A 39 12.05 -40.51 -19.24
N GLU A 40 13.26 -41.05 -19.42
CA GLU A 40 14.51 -40.31 -19.15
C GLU A 40 14.63 -39.04 -20.00
N TRP A 41 14.29 -39.12 -21.29
CA TRP A 41 14.27 -37.97 -22.18
C TRP A 41 13.25 -36.90 -21.72
N ILE A 42 12.06 -37.30 -21.29
CA ILE A 42 11.03 -36.40 -20.75
C ILE A 42 11.55 -35.71 -19.49
N LEU A 43 12.10 -36.47 -18.53
CA LEU A 43 12.65 -35.93 -17.28
C LEU A 43 13.78 -34.94 -17.56
N SER A 44 14.72 -35.27 -18.44
CA SER A 44 15.81 -34.37 -18.83
C SER A 44 15.27 -33.07 -19.45
N ASN A 45 14.22 -33.15 -20.28
CA ASN A 45 13.61 -31.96 -20.86
C ASN A 45 12.83 -31.13 -19.83
N ARG A 46 12.15 -31.76 -18.86
CA ARG A 46 11.50 -31.02 -17.76
C ARG A 46 12.51 -30.19 -16.98
N VAL A 47 13.64 -30.78 -16.60
CA VAL A 47 14.73 -30.04 -15.92
C VAL A 47 15.26 -28.91 -16.80
N ARG A 48 15.46 -29.16 -18.10
CA ARG A 48 15.91 -28.13 -19.06
C ARG A 48 14.93 -26.96 -19.15
N TYR A 49 13.63 -27.24 -19.27
CA TYR A 49 12.60 -26.22 -19.41
C TYR A 49 12.34 -25.46 -18.11
N GLN A 50 12.42 -26.11 -16.95
CA GLN A 50 12.35 -25.42 -15.66
C GLN A 50 13.52 -24.41 -15.50
N LYS A 51 14.74 -24.81 -15.87
CA LYS A 51 15.89 -23.89 -15.90
C LYS A 51 15.71 -22.74 -16.89
N LEU A 52 15.16 -23.04 -18.07
CA LEU A 52 14.88 -22.02 -19.08
C LEU A 52 13.82 -21.03 -18.60
N HIS A 53 12.77 -21.50 -17.93
CA HIS A 53 11.73 -20.64 -17.36
C HIS A 53 12.30 -19.70 -16.30
N ALA A 54 13.03 -20.25 -15.32
CA ALA A 54 13.70 -19.45 -14.30
C ALA A 54 14.66 -18.40 -14.91
N SER A 55 15.37 -18.77 -15.99
CA SER A 55 16.26 -17.85 -16.70
C SER A 55 15.48 -16.74 -17.42
N CYS A 56 14.33 -17.06 -18.02
CA CYS A 56 13.42 -16.10 -18.64
C CYS A 56 12.89 -15.09 -17.62
N LEU A 57 12.39 -15.56 -16.46
CA LEU A 57 11.89 -14.70 -15.38
C LEU A 57 12.99 -13.75 -14.85
N ASN A 58 14.21 -14.25 -14.66
CA ASN A 58 15.34 -13.42 -14.25
C ASN A 58 15.64 -12.32 -15.29
N GLN A 59 15.58 -12.63 -16.58
CA GLN A 59 15.80 -11.64 -17.64
C GLN A 59 14.66 -10.60 -17.70
N ILE A 60 13.41 -11.01 -17.48
CA ILE A 60 12.28 -10.08 -17.34
C ILE A 60 12.54 -9.13 -16.16
N TYR A 61 12.92 -9.66 -14.99
CA TYR A 61 13.21 -8.84 -13.82
C TYR A 61 14.37 -7.85 -14.07
N LEU A 62 15.44 -8.28 -14.73
CA LEU A 62 16.57 -7.42 -15.10
C LEU A 62 16.13 -6.28 -16.02
N ASN A 63 15.30 -6.55 -17.02
CA ASN A 63 14.77 -5.52 -17.93
C ASN A 63 13.84 -4.54 -17.20
N LEU A 64 13.13 -4.99 -16.18
CA LEU A 64 12.25 -4.14 -15.37
C LEU A 64 13.03 -3.34 -14.31
N LYS A 65 14.26 -3.73 -13.94
CA LYS A 65 14.95 -3.24 -12.73
C LYS A 65 14.92 -1.72 -12.54
N ASP A 66 15.13 -0.96 -13.62
CA ASP A 66 15.21 0.51 -13.60
C ASP A 66 13.87 1.21 -13.92
N THR A 67 12.78 0.47 -14.13
CA THR A 67 11.43 1.02 -14.37
C THR A 67 10.70 1.29 -13.06
N HIS A 68 9.59 2.03 -13.09
CA HIS A 68 8.73 2.28 -11.92
C HIS A 68 7.59 1.24 -11.80
N MET A 69 7.67 0.12 -12.54
CA MET A 69 6.65 -0.93 -12.57
C MET A 69 6.79 -1.87 -11.36
N HIS A 70 6.60 -1.33 -10.15
CA HIS A 70 6.84 -2.05 -8.89
C HIS A 70 5.93 -3.27 -8.72
N GLU A 71 4.65 -3.17 -9.09
CA GLU A 71 3.70 -4.30 -9.01
C GLU A 71 4.12 -5.46 -9.90
N GLU A 72 4.49 -5.21 -11.16
CA GLU A 72 4.96 -6.27 -12.07
C GLU A 72 6.26 -6.91 -11.58
N LYS A 73 7.18 -6.12 -10.98
CA LYS A 73 8.40 -6.68 -10.37
C LYS A 73 8.08 -7.62 -9.22
N VAL A 74 7.11 -7.28 -8.38
CA VAL A 74 6.65 -8.14 -7.29
C VAL A 74 6.13 -9.46 -7.84
N GLU A 75 5.25 -9.44 -8.84
CA GLU A 75 4.71 -10.65 -9.47
C GLU A 75 5.82 -11.56 -10.03
N ILE A 76 6.79 -10.97 -10.75
CA ILE A 76 7.91 -11.73 -11.33
C ILE A 76 8.83 -12.31 -10.23
N LEU A 77 9.12 -11.55 -9.18
CA LEU A 77 9.96 -12.01 -8.07
C LEU A 77 9.28 -13.11 -7.24
N GLU A 78 7.97 -13.02 -7.02
CA GLU A 78 7.21 -14.08 -6.37
C GLU A 78 7.27 -15.38 -7.17
N GLU A 79 7.17 -15.30 -8.50
CA GLU A 79 7.29 -16.47 -9.38
C GLU A 79 8.71 -17.05 -9.42
N ILE A 80 9.75 -16.21 -9.41
CA ILE A 80 11.14 -16.65 -9.27
C ILE A 80 11.32 -17.45 -7.97
N LEU A 81 10.71 -16.99 -6.87
CA LEU A 81 10.78 -17.66 -5.58
C LEU A 81 9.96 -18.96 -5.51
N LEU A 82 9.00 -19.18 -6.41
CA LEU A 82 8.36 -20.50 -6.57
C LEU A 82 9.35 -21.53 -7.16
N HIS A 83 10.25 -21.08 -8.05
CA HIS A 83 11.30 -21.94 -8.62
C HIS A 83 12.46 -22.18 -7.66
N ASN A 84 12.91 -21.15 -6.95
CA ASN A 84 13.98 -21.25 -5.96
C ASN A 84 13.63 -20.48 -4.68
N PRO A 85 12.97 -21.13 -3.71
CA PRO A 85 12.60 -20.51 -2.44
C PRO A 85 13.79 -20.07 -1.59
N TYR A 86 14.99 -20.58 -1.87
CA TYR A 86 16.22 -20.32 -1.11
C TYR A 86 17.03 -19.13 -1.64
N ASP A 87 16.59 -18.51 -2.75
CA ASP A 87 17.30 -17.38 -3.33
C ASP A 87 17.11 -16.10 -2.52
N GLU A 88 18.04 -15.88 -1.59
CA GLU A 88 18.06 -14.69 -0.74
C GLU A 88 18.15 -13.37 -1.51
N GLU A 89 18.71 -13.36 -2.73
CA GLU A 89 18.77 -12.14 -3.53
C GLU A 89 17.39 -11.76 -4.06
N SER A 90 16.62 -12.73 -4.56
CA SER A 90 15.22 -12.53 -4.94
C SER A 90 14.35 -12.12 -3.75
N HIS A 91 14.57 -12.70 -2.56
CA HIS A 91 13.91 -12.23 -1.33
C HIS A 91 14.26 -10.78 -0.99
N TYR A 92 15.54 -10.40 -1.08
CA TYR A 92 16.00 -9.03 -0.83
C TYR A 92 15.36 -8.03 -1.80
N ASN A 93 15.34 -8.38 -3.09
CA ASN A 93 14.74 -7.57 -4.14
C ASN A 93 13.23 -7.41 -3.91
N LEU A 94 12.54 -8.49 -3.54
CA LEU A 94 11.10 -8.45 -3.26
C LEU A 94 10.79 -7.59 -2.04
N MET A 95 11.57 -7.71 -0.97
CA MET A 95 11.48 -6.81 0.19
C MET A 95 11.68 -5.35 -0.21
N THR A 96 12.62 -5.07 -1.11
CA THR A 96 12.91 -3.71 -1.59
C THR A 96 11.76 -3.13 -2.41
N GLU A 97 11.13 -3.93 -3.27
CA GLU A 97 9.96 -3.48 -4.04
C GLU A 97 8.73 -3.25 -3.15
N TYR A 98 8.48 -4.11 -2.15
CA TYR A 98 7.44 -3.85 -1.15
C TYR A 98 7.66 -2.54 -0.37
N ILE A 99 8.92 -2.19 -0.05
CA ILE A 99 9.24 -0.90 0.59
C ILE A 99 8.85 0.27 -0.33
N LYS A 100 9.18 0.19 -1.62
CA LYS A 100 8.86 1.24 -2.60
C LYS A 100 7.35 1.41 -2.79
N LEU A 101 6.58 0.33 -2.63
CA LEU A 101 5.11 0.34 -2.63
C LEU A 101 4.49 0.82 -1.31
N GLY A 102 5.29 1.10 -0.28
CA GLY A 102 4.79 1.43 1.06
C GLY A 102 4.28 0.23 1.87
N GLU A 103 4.40 -0.99 1.34
CA GLU A 103 3.93 -2.23 1.94
C GLU A 103 4.96 -2.86 2.89
N ARG A 104 5.43 -2.08 3.87
CA ARG A 104 6.49 -2.51 4.81
C ARG A 104 6.16 -3.81 5.55
N HIS A 105 4.88 -4.05 5.87
CA HIS A 105 4.49 -5.31 6.52
C HIS A 105 4.79 -6.52 5.63
N MET A 106 4.67 -6.39 4.31
CA MET A 106 4.96 -7.45 3.36
C MET A 106 6.46 -7.71 3.32
N ALA A 107 7.29 -6.65 3.30
CA ALA A 107 8.75 -6.80 3.38
C ALA A 107 9.21 -7.51 4.67
N ILE A 108 8.63 -7.16 5.82
CA ILE A 108 8.92 -7.85 7.10
C ILE A 108 8.46 -9.31 7.07
N SER A 109 7.27 -9.58 6.54
CA SER A 109 6.74 -10.94 6.37
C SER A 109 7.65 -11.77 5.48
N GLN A 110 8.14 -11.17 4.39
CA GLN A 110 9.01 -11.83 3.42
C GLN A 110 10.36 -12.21 4.03
N TYR A 111 10.97 -11.34 4.83
CA TYR A 111 12.18 -11.70 5.60
C TYR A 111 11.93 -12.93 6.48
N LYS A 112 10.83 -12.94 7.23
CA LYS A 112 10.49 -14.06 8.12
C LYS A 112 10.27 -15.34 7.35
N LYS A 113 9.59 -15.27 6.20
CA LYS A 113 9.39 -16.42 5.29
C LYS A 113 10.73 -16.97 4.81
N CYS A 114 11.63 -16.11 4.35
CA CYS A 114 12.98 -16.50 3.92
C CYS A 114 13.76 -17.17 5.05
N ASP A 115 13.85 -16.53 6.23
CA ASP A 115 14.60 -17.06 7.37
C ASP A 115 14.00 -18.39 7.89
N GLN A 116 12.67 -18.54 7.85
CA GLN A 116 12.00 -19.79 8.20
C GLN A 116 12.35 -20.93 7.23
N ILE A 117 12.24 -20.70 5.92
CA ILE A 117 12.53 -21.72 4.91
C ILE A 117 14.01 -22.13 4.97
N LEU A 118 14.93 -21.16 5.08
CA LEU A 118 16.36 -21.44 5.20
C LEU A 118 16.70 -22.26 6.45
N ARG A 119 16.06 -21.97 7.58
CA ARG A 119 16.28 -22.73 8.82
C ARG A 119 15.69 -24.12 8.76
N ALA A 120 14.48 -24.26 8.21
CA ALA A 120 13.78 -25.53 8.15
C ALA A 120 14.47 -26.52 7.20
N GLU A 121 14.86 -26.07 6.02
CA GLU A 121 15.34 -26.96 4.94
C GLU A 121 16.86 -27.05 4.88
N LEU A 122 17.58 -25.98 5.23
CA LEU A 122 19.04 -25.90 5.08
C LEU A 122 19.79 -25.74 6.40
N ASN A 123 19.07 -25.63 7.53
CA ASN A 123 19.63 -25.40 8.87
C ASN A 123 20.60 -24.21 8.95
N ILE A 124 20.36 -23.19 8.12
CA ILE A 124 21.10 -21.93 8.08
C ILE A 124 20.13 -20.75 8.29
N GLY A 125 20.64 -19.64 8.81
CA GLY A 125 19.87 -18.39 8.89
C GLY A 125 20.10 -17.49 7.69
N ALA A 126 19.25 -16.47 7.51
CA ALA A 126 19.44 -15.46 6.49
C ALA A 126 20.80 -14.72 6.60
N LYS A 127 21.42 -14.43 5.47
CA LYS A 127 22.70 -13.72 5.36
C LYS A 127 22.60 -12.29 5.91
N LYS A 128 23.78 -11.76 6.22
CA LYS A 128 23.98 -10.41 6.78
C LYS A 128 23.22 -9.33 6.00
N LYS A 129 23.29 -9.32 4.66
CA LYS A 129 22.60 -8.33 3.80
C LYS A 129 21.08 -8.31 4.01
N LEU A 130 20.43 -9.48 4.03
CA LEU A 130 18.99 -9.58 4.22
C LEU A 130 18.59 -9.21 5.66
N LYS A 131 19.41 -9.62 6.63
CA LYS A 131 19.23 -9.29 8.05
C LYS A 131 19.40 -7.80 8.31
N GLU A 132 20.34 -7.12 7.66
CA GLU A 132 20.53 -5.67 7.74
C GLU A 132 19.32 -4.92 7.20
N LEU A 133 18.75 -5.34 6.07
CA LEU A 133 17.52 -4.74 5.54
C LEU A 133 16.36 -4.92 6.53
N TYR A 134 16.21 -6.13 7.09
CA TYR A 134 15.21 -6.38 8.13
C TYR A 134 15.43 -5.54 9.40
N LEU A 135 16.67 -5.38 9.84
CA LEU A 135 17.00 -4.55 10.99
C LEU A 135 16.72 -3.08 10.71
N LYS A 136 17.01 -2.55 9.52
CA LYS A 136 16.58 -1.20 9.11
C LYS A 136 15.06 -1.08 9.14
N LEU A 137 14.35 -2.06 8.60
CA LEU A 137 12.89 -2.16 8.69
C LEU A 137 12.35 -2.35 10.12
N LEU A 138 13.19 -2.66 11.09
CA LEU A 138 12.84 -2.67 12.52
C LEU A 138 13.33 -1.43 13.25
N ASP A 139 14.37 -0.76 12.76
CA ASP A 139 15.00 0.40 13.37
C ASP A 139 14.36 1.70 12.88
N ASP A 140 13.77 1.70 11.69
CA ASP A 140 12.66 2.59 11.31
C ASP A 140 11.45 2.38 12.25
N ARG A 141 11.52 1.53 13.29
CA ARG A 141 10.61 1.62 14.43
C ARG A 141 10.95 2.75 15.39
N THR A 142 12.07 3.44 15.25
CA THR A 142 12.25 4.77 15.85
C THR A 142 11.35 5.76 15.13
N GLU A 143 11.20 5.67 13.81
CA GLU A 143 10.16 6.39 13.06
C GLU A 143 8.74 5.84 13.29
N ILE A 144 8.56 4.52 13.53
CA ILE A 144 7.25 3.96 13.98
C ILE A 144 6.96 4.26 15.46
N SER A 145 7.96 4.54 16.30
CA SER A 145 7.74 5.04 17.66
C SER A 145 7.29 6.50 17.60
N GLU A 146 7.86 7.30 16.69
CA GLU A 146 7.35 8.65 16.41
C GLU A 146 5.97 8.62 15.73
N HIS A 147 5.68 7.68 14.82
CA HIS A 147 4.36 7.54 14.19
C HIS A 147 3.30 6.87 15.09
N ARG A 148 3.68 6.07 16.09
CA ARG A 148 2.76 5.61 17.14
C ARG A 148 2.58 6.62 18.27
N GLU A 149 3.52 7.52 18.51
CA GLU A 149 3.31 8.71 19.35
C GLU A 149 2.54 9.83 18.62
N ASN A 150 2.47 9.80 17.28
CA ASN A 150 1.72 10.75 16.46
C ASN A 150 0.46 10.17 15.80
N LEU A 151 0.10 8.90 16.03
CA LEU A 151 -1.20 8.38 15.63
C LEU A 151 -2.28 9.06 16.47
N ARG A 152 -3.12 9.87 15.83
CA ARG A 152 -4.27 10.50 16.49
C ARG A 152 -5.56 9.90 16.00
N GLU A 153 -6.25 9.27 16.93
CA GLU A 153 -7.58 8.73 16.73
C GLU A 153 -8.60 9.84 16.99
N ILE A 154 -9.27 10.28 15.93
CA ILE A 154 -10.37 11.23 16.01
C ILE A 154 -11.65 10.42 15.95
N HIS A 155 -12.49 10.53 16.98
CA HIS A 155 -13.80 9.88 16.97
C HIS A 155 -14.91 10.90 16.86
N ILE A 156 -15.72 10.76 15.82
CA ILE A 156 -16.81 11.69 15.51
C ILE A 156 -18.16 10.96 15.49
N ASN A 157 -19.23 11.72 15.74
CA ASN A 157 -20.61 11.27 15.74
C ASN A 157 -20.91 10.13 16.75
N ARG A 158 -20.19 10.09 17.88
CA ARG A 158 -20.51 9.18 19.00
C ARG A 158 -21.89 9.50 19.61
N TYR A 159 -22.22 10.79 19.67
CA TYR A 159 -23.53 11.29 20.08
C TYR A 159 -24.21 11.90 18.85
N CYS A 160 -25.26 11.25 18.36
CA CYS A 160 -25.93 11.66 17.13
C CYS A 160 -27.15 12.52 17.42
N ASN A 161 -27.24 13.68 16.79
CA ASN A 161 -28.46 14.46 16.72
C ASN A 161 -28.62 15.02 15.30
N ARG A 162 -29.58 14.47 14.55
CA ARG A 162 -29.84 14.88 13.16
C ARG A 162 -30.39 16.29 13.02
N SER A 163 -30.92 16.86 14.11
CA SER A 163 -31.51 18.20 14.11
C SER A 163 -30.46 19.31 14.22
N ILE A 164 -29.21 18.96 14.57
CA ILE A 164 -28.11 19.91 14.67
C ILE A 164 -27.28 19.79 13.40
N GLU A 165 -27.38 20.80 12.53
CA GLU A 165 -26.56 20.85 11.31
C GLU A 165 -25.07 20.96 11.65
N TYR A 166 -24.23 20.31 10.83
CA TYR A 166 -22.78 20.31 10.97
C TYR A 166 -22.27 19.68 12.26
N LEU A 167 -23.06 18.90 12.99
CA LEU A 167 -22.63 18.35 14.28
C LEU A 167 -21.37 17.50 14.17
N ALA A 168 -21.35 16.52 13.25
CA ALA A 168 -20.18 15.66 13.07
C ALA A 168 -19.02 16.38 12.39
N LEU A 169 -19.31 17.27 11.43
CA LEU A 169 -18.29 18.11 10.79
C LEU A 169 -17.64 19.08 11.78
N GLY A 170 -18.42 19.64 12.70
CA GLY A 170 -17.97 20.50 13.79
C GLY A 170 -17.03 19.77 14.74
N GLN A 171 -17.40 18.55 15.16
CA GLN A 171 -16.53 17.68 15.96
C GLN A 171 -15.20 17.36 15.25
N LEU A 172 -15.26 17.12 13.93
CA LEU A 172 -14.08 16.90 13.12
C LEU A 172 -13.20 18.16 13.09
N MET A 173 -13.76 19.32 12.76
CA MET A 173 -13.03 20.59 12.70
C MET A 173 -12.40 20.93 14.06
N GLU A 174 -13.14 20.80 15.15
CA GLU A 174 -12.64 21.02 16.51
C GLU A 174 -11.45 20.11 16.82
N SER A 175 -11.56 18.83 16.45
CA SER A 175 -10.47 17.86 16.61
C SER A 175 -9.24 18.24 15.80
N LEU A 176 -9.39 18.60 14.52
CA LEU A 176 -8.28 19.00 13.65
C LEU A 176 -7.60 20.29 14.16
N LEU A 177 -8.39 21.29 14.59
CA LEU A 177 -7.88 22.52 15.19
C LEU A 177 -7.11 22.25 16.49
N SER A 178 -7.62 21.37 17.34
CA SER A 178 -6.96 21.01 18.59
C SER A 178 -5.60 20.33 18.33
N LEU A 179 -5.54 19.46 17.31
CA LEU A 179 -4.32 18.78 16.90
C LEU A 179 -3.29 19.75 16.33
N ASP A 180 -3.70 20.67 15.47
CA ASP A 180 -2.80 21.68 14.89
C ASP A 180 -2.18 22.58 15.96
N ARG A 181 -2.98 22.97 16.97
CA ARG A 181 -2.51 23.76 18.12
C ARG A 181 -1.58 22.99 19.05
N GLU A 182 -1.93 21.75 19.39
CA GLU A 182 -1.15 20.92 20.31
C GLU A 182 0.25 20.65 19.77
N LYS A 183 0.34 20.38 18.46
CA LYS A 183 1.61 20.04 17.79
C LYS A 183 2.32 21.26 17.17
N GLY A 184 1.65 22.41 17.10
CA GLY A 184 2.22 23.64 16.57
C GLY A 184 2.51 23.60 15.06
N PHE A 185 1.77 22.79 14.30
CA PHE A 185 2.06 22.53 12.89
C PHE A 185 1.73 23.69 11.95
N ARG A 186 0.88 24.64 12.39
CA ARG A 186 0.39 25.78 11.59
C ARG A 186 -0.21 25.32 10.25
N ALA A 187 -0.86 24.17 10.25
CA ALA A 187 -1.56 23.62 9.10
C ALA A 187 -2.84 24.42 8.79
N VAL A 188 -3.43 25.09 9.79
CA VAL A 188 -4.64 25.89 9.62
C VAL A 188 -4.28 27.36 9.46
N SER A 189 -4.54 27.90 8.28
CA SER A 189 -4.38 29.31 7.94
C SER A 189 -5.47 30.20 8.53
N ASP A 190 -5.21 31.51 8.63
CA ASP A 190 -6.21 32.51 9.03
C ASP A 190 -7.44 32.53 8.10
N SER A 191 -7.27 32.16 6.83
CA SER A 191 -8.37 31.95 5.88
C SER A 191 -9.28 30.81 6.28
N GLU A 192 -8.73 29.66 6.68
CA GLU A 192 -9.50 28.48 7.08
C GLU A 192 -10.16 28.70 8.45
N LEU A 193 -9.48 29.37 9.38
CA LEU A 193 -10.07 29.75 10.67
C LEU A 193 -11.31 30.63 10.51
N ARG A 194 -11.29 31.59 9.57
CA ARG A 194 -12.48 32.42 9.24
C ARG A 194 -13.62 31.61 8.62
N VAL A 195 -13.30 30.58 7.84
CA VAL A 195 -14.31 29.67 7.27
C VAL A 195 -14.91 28.79 8.38
N PHE A 196 -14.10 28.26 9.29
CA PHE A 196 -14.59 27.41 10.38
C PHE A 196 -15.41 28.20 11.40
N SER A 197 -15.00 29.44 11.74
CA SER A 197 -15.75 30.29 12.67
C SER A 197 -17.16 30.63 12.15
N SER A 198 -17.33 30.72 10.83
CA SER A 198 -18.64 30.98 10.21
C SER A 198 -19.68 29.87 10.46
N VAL A 199 -19.24 28.65 10.78
CA VAL A 199 -20.11 27.50 11.10
C VAL A 199 -20.52 27.51 12.57
N VAL A 200 -19.71 28.11 13.44
CA VAL A 200 -19.87 28.09 14.91
C VAL A 200 -20.57 29.35 15.44
N SER A 201 -20.82 30.36 14.61
CA SER A 201 -21.47 31.62 14.99
C SER A 201 -22.88 31.43 15.57
N THR A 202 -22.95 31.11 16.86
CA THR A 202 -24.12 31.23 17.70
C THR A 202 -24.17 32.64 18.25
N GLY A 203 -24.74 33.56 17.47
CA GLY A 203 -25.07 34.91 17.93
C GLY A 203 -23.91 35.90 17.90
N ASP A 204 -23.81 36.65 16.80
CA ASP A 204 -23.74 38.10 16.92
C ASP A 204 -24.30 38.75 15.64
N SER A 205 -25.22 39.66 15.86
CA SER A 205 -26.17 40.21 14.90
C SER A 205 -25.63 41.40 14.11
N ASP A 206 -24.41 41.30 13.56
CA ASP A 206 -23.83 42.39 12.75
C ASP A 206 -23.10 41.93 11.48
N LEU A 207 -23.37 40.71 11.02
CA LEU A 207 -22.82 40.18 9.78
C LEU A 207 -23.92 39.65 8.85
N GLU A 208 -24.92 40.48 8.54
CA GLU A 208 -25.83 40.25 7.40
C GLU A 208 -25.11 40.24 6.03
N HIS A 209 -23.79 40.45 6.02
CA HIS A 209 -22.91 40.31 4.86
C HIS A 209 -21.89 39.16 4.98
N ALA A 210 -21.99 38.29 6.00
CA ALA A 210 -21.27 37.01 6.00
C ALA A 210 -21.96 36.08 5.00
N ALA A 211 -21.68 36.36 3.72
CA ALA A 211 -22.10 35.60 2.58
C ALA A 211 -22.08 34.11 2.89
N GLN A 212 -23.26 33.49 2.84
CA GLN A 212 -23.49 32.10 2.46
C GLN A 212 -22.16 31.39 2.19
N VAL A 213 -21.52 30.86 3.23
CA VAL A 213 -20.32 30.06 3.05
C VAL A 213 -20.83 28.83 2.33
N LYS A 214 -20.73 28.83 0.99
CA LYS A 214 -21.17 27.69 0.18
C LYS A 214 -20.50 26.46 0.78
N ASP A 215 -21.28 25.44 1.15
CA ASP A 215 -20.79 24.18 1.75
C ASP A 215 -19.50 23.69 1.07
N ILE A 216 -19.39 23.90 -0.24
CA ILE A 216 -18.19 23.58 -1.02
C ILE A 216 -16.89 24.25 -0.53
N ARG A 217 -16.93 25.52 -0.11
CA ARG A 217 -15.77 26.24 0.44
C ARG A 217 -15.38 25.66 1.80
N LEU A 218 -16.37 25.35 2.62
CA LEU A 218 -16.14 24.68 3.90
C LEU A 218 -15.52 23.29 3.68
N PHE A 219 -16.06 22.50 2.75
CA PHE A 219 -15.59 21.15 2.47
C PHE A 219 -14.16 21.16 1.92
N ILE A 220 -13.84 22.10 1.03
CA ILE A 220 -12.48 22.29 0.52
C ILE A 220 -11.53 22.67 1.66
N ALA A 221 -11.91 23.63 2.52
CA ALA A 221 -11.08 24.04 3.65
C ALA A 221 -10.81 22.88 4.63
N VAL A 222 -11.83 22.10 4.98
CA VAL A 222 -11.64 20.93 5.86
C VAL A 222 -10.74 19.89 5.19
N ARG A 223 -10.93 19.62 3.90
CA ARG A 223 -10.09 18.68 3.13
C ARG A 223 -8.63 19.13 3.11
N ASP A 224 -8.36 20.40 2.84
CA ASP A 224 -7.01 20.92 2.70
C ASP A 224 -6.27 20.92 4.05
N VAL A 225 -6.97 21.27 5.15
CA VAL A 225 -6.44 21.11 6.52
C VAL A 225 -6.14 19.65 6.84
N MET A 226 -7.05 18.73 6.49
CA MET A 226 -6.82 17.30 6.70
C MET A 226 -5.57 16.83 5.96
N LYS A 227 -5.37 17.23 4.70
CA LYS A 227 -4.16 16.91 3.95
C LYS A 227 -2.90 17.47 4.59
N SER A 228 -2.91 18.75 4.92
CA SER A 228 -1.72 19.39 5.51
C SER A 228 -1.33 18.78 6.86
N LEU A 229 -2.31 18.29 7.63
CA LEU A 229 -2.03 17.53 8.84
C LEU A 229 -1.59 16.09 8.53
N MET A 230 -2.19 15.41 7.56
CA MET A 230 -1.83 14.05 7.15
C MET A 230 -0.40 13.96 6.57
N GLU A 231 0.11 15.03 5.95
CA GLU A 231 1.51 15.16 5.55
C GLU A 231 2.50 15.14 6.74
N LYS A 232 2.04 15.56 7.92
CA LYS A 232 2.88 15.77 9.12
C LYS A 232 2.66 14.73 10.20
N MET A 233 1.52 14.03 10.18
CA MET A 233 1.14 13.07 11.21
C MET A 233 0.12 12.06 10.69
N THR A 234 0.07 10.87 11.29
CA THR A 234 -0.94 9.87 10.97
C THR A 234 -2.25 10.15 11.71
N ILE A 235 -3.32 10.38 10.98
CA ILE A 235 -4.66 10.59 11.54
C ILE A 235 -5.55 9.40 11.17
N ARG A 236 -6.30 8.88 12.14
CA ARG A 236 -7.34 7.87 11.90
C ARG A 236 -8.66 8.38 12.42
N ILE A 237 -9.66 8.48 11.55
CA ILE A 237 -10.97 9.04 11.86
C ILE A 237 -11.98 7.91 11.98
N TYR A 238 -12.50 7.70 13.18
CA TYR A 238 -13.58 6.77 13.44
C TYR A 238 -14.92 7.49 13.35
N LEU A 239 -15.67 7.24 12.28
CA LEU A 239 -17.00 7.78 12.08
C LEU A 239 -18.06 6.81 12.61
N HIS A 240 -18.66 7.14 13.75
CA HIS A 240 -19.69 6.33 14.41
C HIS A 240 -21.06 6.60 13.79
N ASN A 241 -21.93 5.60 13.75
CA ASN A 241 -23.35 5.76 13.39
C ASN A 241 -23.58 6.59 12.09
N LYS A 242 -22.90 6.28 10.97
CA LYS A 242 -23.01 7.04 9.69
C LYS A 242 -24.47 7.32 9.28
N GLU A 243 -25.35 6.34 9.49
CA GLU A 243 -26.79 6.45 9.20
C GLU A 243 -27.47 7.61 9.96
N LYS A 244 -26.98 7.96 11.15
CA LYS A 244 -27.56 9.01 12.01
C LYS A 244 -26.91 10.38 11.86
N LEU A 245 -26.03 10.57 10.87
CA LEU A 245 -25.45 11.88 10.56
C LEU A 245 -26.51 12.93 10.22
N ASP A 246 -26.22 14.18 10.58
CA ASP A 246 -26.96 15.34 10.09
C ASP A 246 -26.75 15.52 8.57
N PRO A 247 -27.69 16.18 7.86
CA PRO A 247 -27.67 16.25 6.40
C PRO A 247 -26.40 16.90 5.83
N ARG A 248 -25.87 17.94 6.50
CA ARG A 248 -24.71 18.69 6.00
C ARG A 248 -23.41 17.92 6.20
N SER A 249 -23.21 17.31 7.37
CA SER A 249 -22.06 16.43 7.59
C SER A 249 -22.09 15.21 6.69
N ARG A 250 -23.26 14.63 6.41
CA ARG A 250 -23.38 13.51 5.46
C ARG A 250 -22.88 13.92 4.07
N ASN A 251 -23.31 15.07 3.56
CA ASN A 251 -22.86 15.58 2.27
C ASN A 251 -21.34 15.76 2.21
N PHE A 252 -20.71 16.22 3.30
CA PHE A 252 -19.26 16.32 3.40
C PHE A 252 -18.57 14.95 3.29
N PHE A 253 -19.01 13.96 4.08
CA PHE A 253 -18.37 12.64 4.07
C PHE A 253 -18.58 11.91 2.74
N ASP A 254 -19.75 12.05 2.12
CA ASP A 254 -19.98 11.46 0.79
C ASP A 254 -19.14 12.18 -0.29
N TYR A 255 -18.96 13.49 -0.19
CA TYR A 255 -18.03 14.26 -1.03
C TYR A 255 -16.60 13.75 -0.87
N ILE A 256 -16.06 13.71 0.35
CA ILE A 256 -14.64 13.42 0.59
C ILE A 256 -14.28 11.97 0.27
N MET A 257 -15.19 11.03 0.57
CA MET A 257 -15.03 9.60 0.22
C MET A 257 -15.08 9.36 -1.30
N GLY A 258 -15.68 10.27 -2.07
CA GLY A 258 -15.73 10.21 -3.53
C GLY A 258 -14.55 10.90 -4.22
N THR A 259 -13.94 11.91 -3.59
CA THR A 259 -12.90 12.74 -4.23
C THR A 259 -11.48 12.40 -3.86
N ASP A 260 -11.22 11.77 -2.72
CA ASP A 260 -9.87 11.65 -2.17
C ASP A 260 -9.59 10.27 -1.56
N SER A 261 -8.79 9.44 -2.23
CA SER A 261 -8.49 8.07 -1.81
C SER A 261 -7.65 8.01 -0.54
N GLU A 262 -6.77 8.98 -0.32
CA GLU A 262 -5.91 9.06 0.84
C GLU A 262 -6.72 9.36 2.11
N ILE A 263 -7.57 10.40 2.05
CA ILE A 263 -8.48 10.74 3.16
C ILE A 263 -9.50 9.63 3.39
N LYS A 264 -10.01 9.01 2.31
CA LYS A 264 -10.94 7.88 2.42
C LYS A 264 -10.33 6.72 3.22
N ASN A 265 -9.06 6.40 2.99
CA ASN A 265 -8.37 5.33 3.71
C ASN A 265 -8.11 5.66 5.19
N ALA A 266 -8.07 6.94 5.55
CA ALA A 266 -7.96 7.39 6.94
C ALA A 266 -9.29 7.32 7.72
N ILE A 267 -10.44 7.18 7.04
CA ILE A 267 -11.77 7.15 7.65
C ILE A 267 -12.26 5.70 7.82
N GLU A 268 -12.48 5.30 9.07
CA GLU A 268 -13.03 4.00 9.43
C GLU A 268 -14.49 4.15 9.90
N LEU A 269 -15.39 3.40 9.25
CA LEU A 269 -16.82 3.39 9.59
C LEU A 269 -17.07 2.46 10.77
N VAL A 270 -17.53 3.01 11.89
CA VAL A 270 -17.90 2.25 13.09
C VAL A 270 -19.42 2.18 13.18
N LYS A 271 -19.94 0.95 13.33
CA LYS A 271 -21.38 0.68 13.43
C LYS A 271 -21.98 1.20 14.72
#